data_AF-A0A6A8LTS6-F1
#
_entry.id   AF-A0A6A8LTS6-F1
#
_cell.length_a   1.000
_cell.length_b   1.000
_cell.length_c   1.000
_cell.angle_alpha   90.00
_cell.angle_beta   90.00
_cell.angle_gamma   90.00
#
_symmetry.space_group_name_H-M   'P 1'
#
loop_
_entity.id
_entity.type
_entity.pdbx_description
1 polymer ?
#
loop_
_entity_poly.entity_id
_entity_poly.type
_entity_poly.pdbx_seq_one_letter_code
_entity_poly.pdbx_strand_id
1 'polypeptide(L)'
;TFHNFLESLQPLIDKNQLKTVLFQFPPYFTLNKKSTNYLRYLRQKLPNISISLEFRHKSWYNDTKKLVTFCRELGFTLVIADEPSRL
;
A
#
# COMPACT_ATOMS: atom_id res chain seq x y z
N THR A 1 -13.60 7.87 7.68
CA THR A 1 -12.51 7.41 8.58
C THR A 1 -12.10 6.01 8.16
N PHE A 2 -11.01 5.45 8.69
CA PHE A 2 -10.71 4.03 8.44
C PHE A 2 -11.77 3.09 9.03
N HIS A 3 -12.45 3.48 10.10
CA HIS A 3 -13.54 2.72 10.69
C HIS A 3 -14.71 2.54 9.71
N ASN A 4 -15.29 3.64 9.21
CA ASN A 4 -16.41 3.55 8.26
C ASN A 4 -16.01 2.85 6.95
N PHE A 5 -14.73 2.96 6.55
CA PHE A 5 -14.21 2.23 5.41
C PHE A 5 -14.20 0.71 5.67
N LEU A 6 -13.72 0.26 6.84
CA LEU A 6 -13.78 -1.15 7.24
C LEU A 6 -15.21 -1.68 7.30
N GLU A 7 -16.14 -0.92 7.87
CA GLU A 7 -17.55 -1.30 7.92
C GLU A 7 -18.11 -1.54 6.51
N SER A 8 -17.77 -0.68 5.54
CA SER A 8 -18.19 -0.86 4.15
C SER A 8 -17.62 -2.12 3.48
N LEU A 9 -16.48 -2.63 3.96
CA LEU A 9 -15.85 -3.85 3.45
C LEU A 9 -16.36 -5.13 4.13
N GLN A 10 -17.04 -5.01 5.27
CA GLN A 10 -17.46 -6.16 6.07
C GLN A 10 -18.23 -7.23 5.27
N PRO A 11 -19.18 -6.89 4.37
CA PRO A 11 -19.88 -7.89 3.57
C PRO A 11 -18.96 -8.72 2.67
N LEU A 12 -17.87 -8.13 2.17
CA LEU A 12 -16.88 -8.82 1.35
C LEU A 12 -15.94 -9.67 2.21
N ILE A 13 -15.62 -9.20 3.42
CA ILE A 13 -14.81 -9.94 4.39
C ILE A 13 -15.56 -11.19 4.85
N ASP A 14 -16.81 -11.05 5.29
CA ASP A 14 -17.63 -12.14 5.81
C ASP A 14 -17.85 -13.26 4.78
N LYS A 15 -17.95 -12.89 3.51
CA LYS A 15 -18.10 -13.83 2.39
C LYS A 15 -16.77 -14.35 1.84
N ASN A 16 -15.63 -13.97 2.43
CA ASN A 16 -14.28 -14.30 1.95
C ASN A 16 -14.03 -13.88 0.47
N GLN A 17 -14.65 -12.78 0.06
CA GLN A 17 -14.58 -12.20 -1.28
C GLN A 17 -13.59 -11.04 -1.39
N LEU A 18 -13.16 -10.46 -0.26
CA LEU A 18 -12.11 -9.45 -0.25
C LEU A 18 -10.72 -10.10 -0.35
N LYS A 19 -10.01 -9.86 -1.46
CA LYS A 19 -8.63 -10.36 -1.63
C LYS A 19 -7.57 -9.38 -1.12
N THR A 20 -7.72 -8.11 -1.46
CA THR A 20 -6.82 -7.03 -1.03
C THR A 20 -7.50 -5.69 -1.19
N VAL A 21 -7.04 -4.69 -0.46
CA VAL A 21 -7.34 -3.29 -0.72
C VAL A 21 -6.13 -2.65 -1.39
N LEU A 22 -6.32 -2.09 -2.58
CA LEU A 22 -5.30 -1.35 -3.31
C LEU A 22 -5.19 0.08 -2.77
N PHE A 23 -4.00 0.46 -2.32
CA PHE A 23 -3.62 1.84 -2.08
C PHE A 23 -2.67 2.29 -3.20
N GLN A 24 -3.26 3.01 -4.15
CA GLN A 24 -2.53 3.64 -5.23
C GLN A 24 -2.11 5.04 -4.81
N PHE A 25 -0.81 5.34 -4.89
CA PHE A 25 -0.27 6.63 -4.52
C PHE A 25 0.07 7.50 -5.73
N PRO A 26 -0.27 8.79 -5.69
CA PRO A 26 0.01 9.73 -6.76
C PRO A 26 1.53 9.99 -6.92
N PRO A 27 1.99 10.54 -8.05
CA PRO A 27 3.40 10.74 -8.34
C PRO A 27 4.11 11.72 -7.37
N TYR A 28 3.39 12.56 -6.65
CA TYR A 28 3.99 13.43 -5.61
C TYR A 28 4.24 12.71 -4.28
N PHE A 29 3.80 11.45 -4.12
CA PHE A 29 4.11 10.64 -2.96
C PHE A 29 5.52 10.05 -3.09
N THR A 30 6.53 10.81 -2.66
CA THR A 30 7.94 10.43 -2.76
C THR A 30 8.42 9.65 -1.53
N LEU A 31 9.56 8.94 -1.67
CA LEU A 31 10.19 8.22 -0.56
C LEU A 31 10.85 9.22 0.39
N ASN A 32 10.25 9.41 1.56
CA ASN A 32 10.77 10.24 2.65
C ASN A 32 10.17 9.78 4.00
N LYS A 33 10.63 10.36 5.11
CA LYS A 33 10.19 10.00 6.47
C LYS A 33 8.68 10.18 6.69
N LYS A 34 8.08 11.23 6.12
CA LYS A 34 6.64 11.49 6.24
C LYS A 34 5.82 10.38 5.56
N SER A 35 6.21 10.01 4.34
CA SER A 35 5.56 8.96 3.58
C SER A 35 5.69 7.57 4.22
N THR A 36 6.88 7.21 4.71
CA THR A 36 7.07 5.91 5.39
C THR A 36 6.33 5.86 6.72
N ASN A 37 6.28 6.96 7.48
CA ASN A 37 5.44 7.06 8.69
C ASN A 37 3.95 6.92 8.38
N TYR A 38 3.48 7.51 7.28
CA TYR A 38 2.10 7.34 6.83
C TYR A 38 1.78 5.88 6.53
N LEU A 39 2.66 5.14 5.86
CA LEU A 39 2.46 3.70 5.59
C LEU A 39 2.44 2.87 6.88
N ARG A 40 3.28 3.20 7.88
CA ARG A 40 3.23 2.56 9.20
C ARG A 40 1.91 2.83 9.92
N TYR A 41 1.44 4.08 9.88
CA TYR A 41 0.14 4.47 10.42
C TYR A 41 -1.01 3.76 9.71
N LEU A 42 -0.97 3.71 8.37
CA LEU A 42 -1.94 2.96 7.56
C LEU A 42 -2.00 1.50 8.00
N ARG A 43 -0.83 0.87 8.22
CA ARG A 43 -0.80 -0.52 8.67
C ARG A 43 -1.46 -0.70 10.04
N GLN A 44 -1.16 0.19 10.98
CA GLN A 44 -1.76 0.18 12.32
C GLN A 44 -3.29 0.37 12.28
N LYS A 45 -3.81 1.13 11.31
CA LYS A 45 -5.26 1.37 11.18
C LYS A 45 -6.01 0.22 10.53
N LEU A 46 -5.33 -0.63 9.77
CA LEU A 46 -5.94 -1.74 9.03
C LEU A 46 -5.16 -3.05 9.28
N PRO A 47 -4.95 -3.50 10.53
CA PRO A 47 -4.00 -4.58 10.84
C PRO A 47 -4.33 -5.93 10.17
N ASN A 48 -5.62 -6.23 9.98
CA ASN A 48 -6.10 -7.53 9.49
C ASN A 48 -6.52 -7.51 8.01
N ILE A 49 -6.25 -6.41 7.30
CA ILE A 49 -6.62 -6.25 5.89
C ILE A 49 -5.38 -6.47 5.02
N SER A 50 -5.47 -7.39 4.07
CA SER A 50 -4.50 -7.51 2.99
C SER A 50 -4.45 -6.19 2.21
N ILE A 51 -3.27 -5.57 2.13
CA ILE A 51 -3.07 -4.29 1.45
C ILE A 51 -2.03 -4.44 0.36
N SER A 52 -2.38 -3.97 -0.83
CA SER A 52 -1.48 -3.81 -1.96
C SER A 52 -1.09 -2.34 -2.13
N LEU A 53 0.20 -2.04 -2.24
CA LEU A 53 0.71 -0.69 -2.44
C LEU A 53 1.21 -0.52 -3.86
N GLU A 54 0.78 0.56 -4.52
CA GLU A 54 1.23 0.93 -5.85
C GLU A 54 1.82 2.34 -5.84
N PHE A 55 3.11 2.45 -6.14
CA PHE A 55 3.84 3.71 -6.13
C PHE A 55 4.07 4.22 -7.56
N ARG A 56 3.70 5.47 -7.82
CA ARG A 56 3.89 6.14 -9.13
C ARG A 56 5.13 7.04 -9.20
N HIS A 57 6.01 6.96 -8.20
CA HIS A 57 7.21 7.80 -8.15
C HIS A 57 8.48 6.96 -8.04
N LYS A 58 9.43 7.20 -8.96
CA LYS A 58 10.68 6.41 -9.08
C LYS A 58 11.52 6.34 -7.81
N SER A 59 11.44 7.34 -6.92
CA SER A 59 12.21 7.36 -5.67
C SER A 59 11.99 6.13 -4.78
N TRP A 60 10.82 5.47 -4.87
CA TRP A 60 10.54 4.24 -4.11
C TRP A 60 11.36 3.05 -4.62
N TYR A 61 11.72 3.06 -5.90
CA TYR A 61 12.37 1.94 -6.58
C TYR A 61 13.89 2.09 -6.68
N ASN A 62 14.47 3.22 -6.23
CA ASN A 62 15.93 3.46 -6.21
C ASN A 62 16.70 2.35 -5.47
N ASP A 63 16.10 1.75 -4.43
CA ASP A 63 16.60 0.57 -3.74
C ASP A 63 15.45 -0.43 -3.56
N THR A 64 15.25 -1.27 -4.58
CA THR A 64 14.16 -2.25 -4.60
C THR A 64 14.28 -3.28 -3.48
N LYS A 65 15.50 -3.65 -3.06
CA LYS A 65 15.69 -4.61 -1.97
C LYS A 65 15.15 -4.04 -0.66
N LYS A 66 15.48 -2.79 -0.36
CA LYS A 66 14.98 -2.09 0.83
C LYS A 66 13.47 -1.89 0.79
N LEU A 67 12.91 -1.56 -0.38
CA LEU A 67 11.46 -1.46 -0.55
C LEU A 67 10.75 -2.79 -0.27
N VAL A 68 11.24 -3.88 -0.87
CA VAL A 68 10.66 -5.22 -0.68
C VAL A 68 10.75 -5.65 0.79
N THR A 69 11.88 -5.40 1.46
CA THR A 69 12.03 -5.68 2.89
C THR A 69 11.03 -4.87 3.72
N PHE A 70 10.91 -3.56 3.46
CA PHE A 70 9.94 -2.69 4.14
C PHE A 70 8.49 -3.18 3.96
N CYS A 71 8.11 -3.56 2.74
CA CYS A 71 6.79 -4.13 2.47
C CYS A 71 6.57 -5.45 3.22
N ARG A 72 7.57 -6.35 3.22
CA ARG A 72 7.49 -7.64 3.92
C ARG A 72 7.35 -7.47 5.43
N GLU A 73 8.16 -6.60 6.04
CA GLU A 73 8.12 -6.31 7.49
C GLU A 73 6.76 -5.77 7.94
N LEU A 74 6.08 -5.00 7.09
CA LEU A 74 4.78 -4.43 7.39
C LEU A 74 3.61 -5.25 6.80
N GLY A 75 3.85 -6.40 6.18
CA GLY A 75 2.79 -7.21 5.58
C GLY A 75 2.03 -6.50 4.45
N PHE A 76 2.74 -5.74 3.63
CA PHE A 76 2.23 -5.15 2.39
C PHE A 76 2.61 -5.98 1.18
N THR A 77 1.70 -6.09 0.22
CA THR A 77 1.99 -6.58 -1.13
C THR A 77 2.43 -5.40 -2.00
N LEU A 78 3.62 -5.48 -2.60
CA LEU A 78 4.06 -4.48 -3.57
C LEU A 78 3.44 -4.79 -4.94
N VAL A 79 2.73 -3.83 -5.51
CA VAL A 79 2.22 -3.93 -6.87
C VAL A 79 3.35 -3.70 -7.87
N ILE A 80 3.46 -4.61 -8.84
CA ILE A 80 4.30 -4.43 -10.02
C ILE A 80 3.41 -3.78 -11.07
N ALA A 81 3.65 -2.49 -11.33
CA ALA A 81 2.91 -1.76 -12.34
C ALA A 81 3.69 -1.76 -13.66
N ASP A 82 2.98 -2.04 -14.75
CA ASP A 82 3.44 -1.70 -16.09
C ASP A 82 2.83 -0.34 -16.45
N GLU A 83 3.70 0.65 -16.66
CA GLU A 83 3.31 2.03 -16.93
C GLU A 83 4.17 2.58 -18.08
N PRO A 84 3.67 3.59 -18.82
CA PRO A 84 4.46 4.21 -19.87
C PRO A 84 5.80 4.67 -19.30
N SER A 85 6.89 4.18 -19.89
CA SER A 85 8.23 4.70 -19.63
C SER A 85 8.24 6.17 -20.05
N ARG A 86 8.15 7.09 -19.08
CA ARG A 86 8.47 8.49 -19.32
C ARG A 86 9.94 8.54 -19.70
N LEU A 87 10.20 8.75 -20.99
CA LEU A 87 11.48 9.12 -21.57
C LEU A 87 12.07 10.32 -20.84
#